data_AF-A0A1C1CPM8-F1
#
_entry.id   AF-A0A1C1CPM8-F1
#
_cell.length_a   1.000
_cell.length_b   1.000
_cell.length_c   1.000
_cell.angle_alpha   90.00
_cell.angle_beta   90.00
_cell.angle_gamma   90.00
#
_symmetry.space_group_name_H-M   'P 1'
#
loop_
_entity.id
_entity.type
_entity.pdbx_description
1 polymer ?
#
loop_
_entity_poly.entity_id
_entity_poly.type
_entity_poly.pdbx_seq_one_letter_code
_entity_poly.pdbx_strand_id
1 'polypeptide(L)'
;MASVSAIEYLTNPLVTADQLMKLKSLDDEDGPSIRFAQFQLTSAAGILLQLSQEVIAHAIVLLQRFLVSSRPEDRDGFSHKTYTAASIYLAAKISATPVSPRSVVNVYAYLMSESSPLRFVNPAGAPLESRPRDYYVSEGTYERERQRLLVCESMILAAIGFDTRVALPYTLALTYMQALGVSSTKLAQRVFEHLNAGLLSPQLLYLTHQPNALAVGAIYLAAREIGAKLVEQNWWEVFDVDREDLGFLVLSYGSVANFADAEASKWKQKSLILD
;
A
#
# COMPACT_ATOMS: atom_id res chain seq x y z
N MET A 1 10.28 -13.12 26.69
CA MET A 1 9.65 -12.93 25.37
C MET A 1 9.34 -14.31 24.85
N ALA A 2 8.09 -14.60 24.46
CA ALA A 2 7.80 -15.85 23.76
C ALA A 2 8.71 -15.92 22.52
N SER A 3 9.30 -17.08 22.23
CA SER A 3 10.05 -17.27 20.99
C SER A 3 9.05 -17.09 19.84
N VAL A 4 9.21 -16.01 19.07
CA VAL A 4 8.49 -15.81 17.81
C VAL A 4 8.72 -17.06 16.97
N SER A 5 7.66 -17.79 16.65
CA SER A 5 7.79 -19.00 15.86
C SER A 5 8.30 -18.66 14.46
N ALA A 6 9.09 -19.53 13.83
CA ALA A 6 9.58 -19.28 12.46
C ALA A 6 8.43 -19.03 11.46
N ILE A 7 7.26 -19.60 11.74
CA ILE A 7 6.02 -19.45 10.96
C ILE A 7 5.54 -17.99 10.96
N GLU A 8 5.66 -17.27 12.07
CA GLU A 8 5.20 -15.88 12.18
C GLU A 8 5.97 -14.91 11.27
N TYR A 9 7.15 -15.28 10.77
CA TYR A 9 7.88 -14.48 9.77
C TYR A 9 7.40 -14.73 8.35
N LEU A 10 6.65 -15.81 8.12
CA LEU A 10 6.14 -16.21 6.80
C LEU A 10 4.66 -15.88 6.62
N THR A 11 3.94 -15.61 7.71
CA THR A 11 2.50 -15.32 7.71
C THR A 11 2.21 -13.90 8.20
N ASN A 12 1.18 -13.28 7.64
CA ASN A 12 0.65 -12.02 8.15
C ASN A 12 -0.53 -12.26 9.11
N PRO A 13 -0.71 -11.38 10.11
CA PRO A 13 -1.96 -11.32 10.86
C PRO A 13 -3.09 -10.88 9.92
N LEU A 14 -4.07 -11.76 9.70
CA LEU A 14 -5.21 -11.46 8.85
C LEU A 14 -6.29 -10.71 9.62
N VAL A 15 -7.01 -9.86 8.90
CA VAL A 15 -8.16 -9.12 9.41
C VAL A 15 -9.35 -10.04 9.62
N THR A 16 -10.12 -9.82 10.69
CA THR A 16 -11.37 -10.56 10.89
C THR A 16 -12.51 -9.99 10.03
N ALA A 17 -13.52 -10.81 9.74
CA ALA A 17 -14.71 -10.35 9.03
C ALA A 17 -15.40 -9.18 9.76
N ASP A 18 -15.46 -9.21 11.09
CA ASP A 18 -16.05 -8.14 11.91
C ASP A 18 -15.31 -6.81 11.76
N GLN A 19 -13.97 -6.85 11.70
CA GLN A 19 -13.15 -5.67 11.48
C GLN A 19 -13.40 -5.05 10.10
N LEU A 20 -13.53 -5.87 9.06
CA LEU A 20 -13.87 -5.40 7.71
C LEU A 20 -15.29 -4.83 7.64
N MET A 21 -16.26 -5.49 8.27
CA MET A 21 -17.63 -5.00 8.33
C MET A 21 -17.70 -3.67 9.08
N LYS A 22 -16.98 -3.55 10.19
CA LYS A 22 -16.89 -2.31 10.96
C LYS A 22 -16.29 -1.18 10.12
N LEU A 23 -15.17 -1.43 9.43
CA LEU A 23 -14.56 -0.45 8.53
C LEU A 23 -15.58 0.01 7.48
N LYS A 24 -16.28 -0.92 6.82
CA LYS A 24 -17.27 -0.62 5.79
C LYS A 24 -18.50 0.13 6.34
N SER A 25 -18.95 -0.19 7.56
CA SER A 25 -20.12 0.43 8.18
C SER A 25 -19.87 1.86 8.64
N LEU A 26 -18.61 2.19 8.92
CA LEU A 26 -18.17 3.52 9.38
C LEU A 26 -17.58 4.35 8.24
N ASP A 27 -17.53 3.79 7.02
CA ASP A 27 -16.97 4.46 5.85
C ASP A 27 -18.01 5.42 5.26
N ASP A 28 -17.61 6.66 5.01
CA ASP A 28 -18.38 7.57 4.17
C ASP A 28 -18.38 7.08 2.71
N GLU A 29 -19.25 7.66 1.86
CA GLU A 29 -19.30 7.35 0.42
C GLU A 29 -17.94 7.52 -0.27
N ASP A 30 -17.13 8.49 0.18
CA ASP A 30 -15.80 8.79 -0.35
C ASP A 30 -14.69 7.89 0.28
N GLY A 31 -15.02 7.04 1.25
CA GLY A 31 -14.05 6.27 2.02
C GLY A 31 -13.11 5.36 1.20
N PRO A 32 -13.61 4.55 0.25
CA PRO A 32 -12.76 3.75 -0.64
C PRO A 32 -11.86 4.62 -1.52
N SER A 33 -12.37 5.77 -1.99
CA SER A 33 -11.62 6.75 -2.79
C SER A 33 -10.49 7.39 -1.98
N ILE A 34 -10.76 7.76 -0.73
CA ILE A 34 -9.76 8.29 0.21
C ILE A 34 -8.66 7.27 0.46
N ARG A 35 -9.01 6.01 0.76
CA ARG A 35 -8.00 4.94 0.98
C ARG A 35 -7.13 4.72 -0.26
N PHE A 36 -7.76 4.65 -1.43
CA PHE A 36 -7.03 4.51 -2.69
C PHE A 36 -6.04 5.67 -2.91
N ALA A 37 -6.48 6.90 -2.68
CA ALA A 37 -5.61 8.09 -2.75
C ALA A 37 -4.49 8.06 -1.69
N GLN A 38 -4.77 7.62 -0.46
CA GLN A 38 -3.76 7.45 0.59
C GLN A 38 -2.68 6.42 0.21
N PHE A 39 -3.06 5.29 -0.38
CA PHE A 39 -2.10 4.26 -0.80
C PHE A 39 -1.26 4.72 -2.00
N GLN A 40 -1.87 5.45 -2.94
CA GLN A 40 -1.13 6.09 -4.03
C GLN A 40 -0.17 7.16 -3.52
N LEU A 41 -0.61 8.01 -2.58
CA LEU A 41 0.22 9.04 -1.97
C LEU A 41 1.43 8.43 -1.26
N THR A 42 1.22 7.34 -0.51
CA THR A 42 2.28 6.58 0.16
C THR A 42 3.27 6.01 -0.85
N SER A 43 2.78 5.42 -1.95
CA SER A 43 3.63 4.92 -3.04
C SER A 43 4.49 6.03 -3.66
N ALA A 44 3.87 7.15 -4.02
CA ALA A 44 4.56 8.29 -4.64
C ALA A 44 5.60 8.90 -3.71
N ALA A 45 5.27 9.05 -2.42
CA ALA A 45 6.21 9.54 -1.41
C ALA A 45 7.44 8.62 -1.29
N GLY A 46 7.23 7.30 -1.31
CA GLY A 46 8.32 6.33 -1.24
C GLY A 46 9.28 6.40 -2.41
N ILE A 47 8.74 6.58 -3.62
CA ILE A 47 9.56 6.75 -4.83
C ILE A 47 10.42 8.02 -4.72
N LEU A 48 9.83 9.15 -4.29
CA LEU A 48 10.56 10.41 -4.12
C LEU A 48 11.59 10.37 -2.97
N LEU A 49 11.35 9.56 -1.95
CA LEU A 49 12.29 9.29 -0.86
C LEU A 49 13.35 8.24 -1.24
N GLN A 50 13.31 7.68 -2.45
CA GLN A 50 14.22 6.64 -2.94
C GLN A 50 14.21 5.37 -2.07
N LEU A 51 13.05 5.03 -1.52
CA LEU A 51 12.85 3.80 -0.76
C LEU A 51 12.68 2.61 -1.71
N SER A 52 13.09 1.42 -1.25
CA SER A 52 12.83 0.18 -1.99
C SER A 52 11.33 -0.13 -2.01
N GLN A 53 10.87 -0.84 -3.05
CA GLN A 53 9.46 -1.24 -3.16
C GLN A 53 8.98 -2.03 -1.94
N GLU A 54 9.86 -2.81 -1.31
CA GLU A 54 9.54 -3.53 -0.08
C GLU A 54 9.16 -2.59 1.06
N VAL A 55 9.94 -1.52 1.27
CA VAL A 55 9.64 -0.52 2.31
C VAL A 55 8.35 0.23 2.01
N ILE A 56 8.09 0.53 0.74
CA ILE A 56 6.85 1.18 0.29
C ILE A 56 5.64 0.28 0.55
N ALA A 57 5.72 -0.99 0.15
CA ALA A 57 4.67 -1.98 0.40
C ALA A 57 4.43 -2.17 1.89
N HIS A 58 5.50 -2.26 2.69
CA HIS A 58 5.44 -2.35 4.14
C HIS A 58 4.69 -1.15 4.74
N ALA A 59 5.01 0.07 4.31
CA ALA A 59 4.31 1.29 4.74
C ALA A 59 2.80 1.25 4.43
N ILE A 60 2.43 0.80 3.23
CA ILE A 60 1.02 0.69 2.83
C ILE A 60 0.30 -0.35 3.67
N VAL A 61 0.90 -1.51 3.93
CA VAL A 61 0.29 -2.54 4.77
C VAL A 61 0.12 -2.07 6.21
N LEU A 62 1.11 -1.37 6.79
CA LEU A 62 0.96 -0.76 8.12
C LEU A 62 -0.17 0.26 8.15
N LEU A 63 -0.28 1.10 7.11
CA LEU A 63 -1.38 2.04 6.97
C LEU A 63 -2.74 1.31 6.88
N GLN A 64 -2.84 0.25 6.09
CA GLN A 64 -4.05 -0.56 5.98
C GLN A 64 -4.43 -1.17 7.34
N ARG A 65 -3.47 -1.75 8.06
CA ARG A 65 -3.68 -2.31 9.41
C ARG A 65 -4.16 -1.25 10.39
N PHE A 66 -3.56 -0.07 10.35
CA PHE A 66 -4.02 1.07 11.12
C PHE A 66 -5.46 1.46 10.77
N LEU A 67 -5.79 1.55 9.48
CA LEU A 67 -7.11 1.93 8.97
C LEU A 67 -8.21 0.91 9.32
N VAL A 68 -7.85 -0.34 9.58
CA VAL A 68 -8.83 -1.33 10.04
C VAL A 68 -8.92 -1.37 11.58
N SER A 69 -7.81 -1.11 12.28
CA SER A 69 -7.73 -1.28 13.74
C SER A 69 -8.19 -0.06 14.54
N SER A 70 -8.08 1.14 13.97
CA SER A 70 -8.56 2.38 14.62
C SER A 70 -9.99 2.72 14.21
N ARG A 71 -10.67 3.57 14.98
CA ARG A 71 -11.98 4.12 14.60
C ARG A 71 -11.81 5.45 13.88
N PRO A 72 -12.77 5.90 13.05
CA PRO A 72 -12.71 7.23 12.44
C PRO A 72 -12.59 8.36 13.49
N GLU A 73 -13.32 8.26 14.60
CA GLU A 73 -13.26 9.19 15.74
C GLU A 73 -11.85 9.33 16.35
N ASP A 74 -11.05 8.26 16.34
CA ASP A 74 -9.66 8.30 16.81
C ASP A 74 -8.74 9.03 15.82
N ARG A 75 -9.18 9.18 14.56
CA ARG A 75 -8.38 9.75 13.46
C ARG A 75 -8.61 11.23 13.23
N ASP A 76 -9.80 11.74 13.56
CA ASP A 76 -10.29 13.09 13.23
C ASP A 76 -9.37 14.24 13.65
N GLY A 77 -8.49 14.02 14.63
CA GLY A 77 -7.49 15.01 15.05
C GLY A 77 -6.39 15.31 14.02
N PHE A 78 -6.21 14.46 13.00
CA PHE A 78 -5.15 14.60 12.01
C PHE A 78 -5.63 14.32 10.60
N SER A 79 -4.95 14.94 9.64
CA SER A 79 -5.24 14.77 8.23
C SER A 79 -4.82 13.39 7.71
N HIS A 80 -5.53 12.90 6.69
CA HIS A 80 -5.20 11.66 5.99
C HIS A 80 -3.74 11.64 5.51
N LYS A 81 -3.24 12.78 5.01
CA LYS A 81 -1.84 13.00 4.64
C LYS A 81 -0.89 12.65 5.78
N THR A 82 -1.18 13.12 7.00
CA THR A 82 -0.29 12.95 8.16
C THR A 82 -0.13 11.48 8.52
N TYR A 83 -1.20 10.68 8.44
CA TYR A 83 -1.13 9.23 8.65
C TYR A 83 -0.30 8.52 7.57
N THR A 84 -0.44 8.91 6.29
CA THR A 84 0.41 8.34 5.23
C THR A 84 1.90 8.65 5.45
N ALA A 85 2.21 9.88 5.86
CA ALA A 85 3.57 10.31 6.16
C ALA A 85 4.15 9.57 7.37
N ALA A 86 3.34 9.33 8.39
CA ALA A 86 3.73 8.57 9.57
C ALA A 86 3.97 7.10 9.23
N SER A 87 3.11 6.48 8.42
CA SER A 87 3.30 5.09 7.98
C SER A 87 4.59 4.89 7.20
N ILE A 88 4.93 5.81 6.27
CA ILE A 88 6.17 5.70 5.51
C ILE A 88 7.40 5.99 6.36
N TYR A 89 7.32 6.96 7.28
CA TYR A 89 8.39 7.25 8.21
C TYR A 89 8.67 6.06 9.14
N LEU A 90 7.62 5.44 9.67
CA LEU A 90 7.71 4.25 10.51
C LEU A 90 8.34 3.08 9.76
N ALA A 91 7.85 2.75 8.57
CA ALA A 91 8.37 1.65 7.76
C ALA A 91 9.84 1.88 7.36
N ALA A 92 10.18 3.10 6.94
CA ALA A 92 11.56 3.44 6.62
C ALA A 92 12.48 3.37 7.85
N LYS A 93 12.03 3.84 9.02
CA LYS A 93 12.82 3.83 10.26
C LYS A 93 13.24 2.43 10.70
N ILE A 94 12.36 1.43 10.53
CA ILE A 94 12.65 0.03 10.88
C ILE A 94 13.36 -0.75 9.76
N SER A 95 13.53 -0.13 8.59
CA SER A 95 14.19 -0.75 7.43
C SER A 95 15.70 -0.49 7.40
N ALA A 96 16.37 -1.04 6.39
CA ALA A 96 17.79 -0.79 6.15
C ALA A 96 18.09 0.66 5.68
N THR A 97 17.09 1.41 5.22
CA THR A 97 17.25 2.77 4.67
C THR A 97 16.36 3.78 5.41
N PRO A 98 16.70 4.13 6.66
CA PRO A 98 15.94 5.11 7.43
C PRO A 98 16.01 6.51 6.80
N VAL A 99 14.90 7.24 6.85
CA VAL A 99 14.78 8.60 6.30
C VAL A 99 14.59 9.62 7.41
N SER A 100 15.08 10.85 7.21
CA SER A 100 14.89 11.92 8.18
C SER A 100 13.44 12.43 8.16
N PRO A 101 12.89 12.90 9.31
CA PRO A 101 11.58 13.58 9.33
C PRO A 101 11.50 14.75 8.36
N ARG A 102 12.59 15.50 8.19
CA ARG A 102 12.65 16.64 7.25
C ARG A 102 12.49 16.20 5.80
N SER A 103 13.10 15.09 5.41
CA SER A 103 12.94 14.51 4.08
C SER A 103 11.47 14.15 3.83
N VAL A 104 10.82 13.49 4.80
CA VAL A 104 9.39 13.14 4.72
C VAL A 104 8.53 14.39 4.58
N VAL A 105 8.69 15.37 5.47
CA VAL A 105 7.92 16.62 5.44
C VAL A 105 8.07 17.36 4.10
N ASN A 106 9.29 17.45 3.57
CA ASN A 106 9.54 18.12 2.28
C ASN A 106 8.87 17.39 1.11
N VAL A 107 8.93 16.06 1.08
CA VAL A 107 8.28 15.26 0.03
C VAL A 107 6.76 15.43 0.09
N TYR A 108 6.18 15.42 1.28
CA TYR A 108 4.74 15.64 1.44
C TYR A 108 4.32 17.07 1.14
N ALA A 109 5.15 18.07 1.43
CA ALA A 109 4.90 19.45 1.02
C ALA A 109 4.86 19.56 -0.52
N TYR A 110 5.76 18.89 -1.23
CA TYR A 110 5.74 18.82 -2.69
C TYR A 110 4.51 18.07 -3.22
N LEU A 111 4.22 16.88 -2.71
CA LEU A 111 3.11 16.04 -3.18
C LEU A 111 1.73 16.62 -2.89
N MET A 112 1.61 17.53 -1.92
CA MET A 112 0.37 18.25 -1.62
C MET A 112 0.32 19.67 -2.20
N SER A 113 1.36 20.09 -2.93
CA SER A 113 1.39 21.40 -3.59
C SER A 113 0.66 21.38 -4.93
N GLU A 114 0.43 22.58 -5.48
CA GLU A 114 -0.03 22.74 -6.86
C GLU A 114 0.94 22.13 -7.89
N SER A 115 2.21 21.89 -7.52
CA SER A 115 3.20 21.22 -8.38
C SER A 115 3.10 19.68 -8.35
N SER A 116 2.13 19.12 -7.63
CA SER A 116 1.98 17.68 -7.48
C SER A 116 1.65 16.98 -8.80
N PRO A 117 2.31 15.84 -9.10
CA PRO A 117 1.95 14.99 -10.24
C PRO A 117 0.69 14.15 -9.97
N LEU A 118 0.16 14.15 -8.75
CA LEU A 118 -0.95 13.30 -8.33
C LEU A 118 -2.30 13.92 -8.71
N ARG A 119 -3.07 13.24 -9.56
CA ARG A 119 -4.35 13.74 -10.09
C ARG A 119 -5.43 13.98 -9.03
N PHE A 120 -5.40 13.26 -7.92
CA PHE A 120 -6.36 13.48 -6.82
C PHE A 120 -6.03 14.72 -5.98
N VAL A 121 -4.79 15.21 -6.01
CA VAL A 121 -4.37 16.47 -5.39
C VAL A 121 -4.54 17.60 -6.39
N ASN A 122 -3.95 17.44 -7.58
CA ASN A 122 -4.00 18.39 -8.68
C ASN A 122 -4.63 17.75 -9.93
N PRO A 123 -5.96 17.93 -10.13
CA PRO A 123 -6.67 17.40 -11.30
C PRO A 123 -6.18 17.94 -12.65
N ALA A 124 -5.60 19.15 -12.67
CA ALA A 124 -5.04 19.76 -13.88
C ALA A 124 -3.67 19.15 -14.28
N GLY A 125 -3.07 18.36 -13.39
CA GLY A 125 -1.73 17.81 -13.56
C GLY A 125 -0.62 18.82 -13.24
N ALA A 126 0.60 18.32 -13.10
CA ALA A 126 1.74 19.15 -12.75
C ALA A 126 1.97 20.25 -13.82
N PRO A 127 2.19 21.51 -13.41
CA PRO A 127 2.55 22.58 -14.33
C PRO A 127 3.86 22.26 -15.06
N LEU A 128 4.00 22.71 -16.30
CA LEU A 128 5.22 22.54 -17.09
C LEU A 128 6.42 23.27 -16.45
N GLU A 129 6.15 24.39 -15.79
CA GLU A 129 7.15 25.18 -15.07
C GLU A 129 7.19 24.80 -13.60
N SER A 130 8.37 24.36 -13.14
CA SER A 130 8.62 24.12 -11.71
C SER A 130 8.66 25.44 -10.96
N ARG A 131 7.83 25.57 -9.92
CA ARG A 131 7.83 26.70 -8.98
C ARG A 131 8.24 26.23 -7.59
N PRO A 132 9.55 26.14 -7.27
CA PRO A 132 10.02 25.61 -5.99
C PRO A 132 9.55 26.36 -4.74
N ARG A 133 9.14 27.63 -4.91
CA ARG A 133 8.61 28.45 -3.82
C ARG A 133 7.26 27.95 -3.30
N ASP A 134 6.49 27.24 -4.13
CA ASP A 134 5.14 26.77 -3.78
C ASP A 134 5.15 25.68 -2.71
N TYR A 135 6.23 24.91 -2.63
CA TYR A 135 6.40 23.81 -1.67
C TYR A 135 7.59 24.03 -0.73
N TYR A 136 8.03 25.29 -0.57
CA TYR A 136 9.06 25.62 0.40
C TYR A 136 8.54 25.46 1.84
N VAL A 137 9.23 24.64 2.62
CA VAL A 137 8.89 24.40 4.03
C VAL A 137 9.69 25.34 4.91
N SER A 138 9.01 26.32 5.52
CA SER A 138 9.63 27.17 6.55
C SER A 138 9.95 26.38 7.82
N GLU A 139 10.93 26.83 8.61
CA GLU A 139 11.34 26.10 9.83
C GLU A 139 10.19 25.95 10.84
N GLY A 140 9.33 26.97 10.96
CA GLY A 140 8.14 26.90 11.83
C GLY A 140 7.09 25.90 11.32
N THR A 141 6.89 25.79 10.00
CA THR A 141 6.04 24.76 9.42
C THR A 141 6.67 23.37 9.59
N TYR A 142 7.98 23.24 9.36
CA TYR A 142 8.70 21.99 9.58
C TYR A 142 8.52 21.47 11.00
N GLU A 143 8.76 22.29 12.02
CA GLU A 143 8.64 21.83 13.41
C GLU A 143 7.21 21.42 13.75
N ARG A 144 6.20 22.16 13.26
CA ARG A 144 4.78 21.77 13.43
C ARG A 144 4.46 20.43 12.76
N GLU A 145 4.83 20.25 11.50
CA GLU A 145 4.55 19.00 10.77
C GLU A 145 5.34 17.82 11.36
N ARG A 146 6.56 18.06 11.83
CA ARG A 146 7.37 17.06 12.53
C ARG A 146 6.71 16.59 13.81
N GLN A 147 6.15 17.48 14.63
CA GLN A 147 5.44 17.06 15.84
C GLN A 147 4.18 16.25 15.51
N ARG A 148 3.39 16.68 14.50
CA ARG A 148 2.23 15.92 14.02
C ARG A 148 2.62 14.53 13.51
N LEU A 149 3.72 14.43 12.76
CA LEU A 149 4.27 13.18 12.26
C LEU A 149 4.58 12.18 13.39
N LEU A 150 5.26 12.63 14.46
CA LEU A 150 5.64 11.78 15.59
C LEU A 150 4.44 11.32 16.43
N VAL A 151 3.42 12.17 16.57
CA VAL A 151 2.16 11.79 17.23
C VAL A 151 1.43 10.73 16.41
N CYS A 152 1.24 10.95 15.10
CA CYS A 152 0.60 9.98 14.22
C CYS A 152 1.37 8.65 14.15
N GLU A 153 2.70 8.68 14.15
CA GLU A 153 3.52 7.47 14.24
C GLU A 153 3.18 6.67 15.50
N SER A 154 3.10 7.35 16.65
CA SER A 154 2.76 6.72 17.93
C SER A 154 1.36 6.14 17.93
N MET A 155 0.39 6.83 17.30
CA MET A 155 -0.99 6.34 17.13
C MET A 155 -1.05 5.09 16.27
N ILE A 156 -0.30 5.06 15.16
CA ILE A 156 -0.22 3.87 14.29
C ILE A 156 0.33 2.69 15.07
N LEU A 157 1.46 2.87 15.77
CA LEU A 157 2.08 1.83 16.59
C LEU A 157 1.14 1.29 17.67
N ALA A 158 0.45 2.17 18.39
CA ALA A 158 -0.51 1.77 19.42
C ALA A 158 -1.69 0.98 18.83
N ALA A 159 -2.25 1.44 17.71
CA ALA A 159 -3.40 0.80 17.06
C ALA A 159 -3.08 -0.61 16.52
N ILE A 160 -1.85 -0.84 16.05
CA ILE A 160 -1.42 -2.16 15.57
C ILE A 160 -0.77 -3.02 16.66
N GLY A 161 -0.84 -2.59 17.92
CA GLY A 161 -0.28 -3.33 19.06
C GLY A 161 1.25 -3.47 19.02
N PHE A 162 1.95 -2.52 18.41
CA PHE A 162 3.40 -2.54 18.15
C PHE A 162 3.90 -3.71 17.30
N ASP A 163 3.00 -4.48 16.68
CA ASP A 163 3.38 -5.51 15.72
C ASP A 163 3.59 -4.86 14.34
N THR A 164 4.82 -4.44 14.08
CA THR A 164 5.20 -3.83 12.79
C THR A 164 5.59 -4.85 11.72
N ARG A 165 5.46 -6.16 11.97
CA ARG A 165 5.87 -7.19 11.00
C ARG A 165 4.94 -7.21 9.79
N VAL A 166 5.52 -7.39 8.61
CA VAL A 166 4.81 -7.59 7.35
C VAL A 166 5.62 -8.56 6.49
N ALA A 167 5.05 -9.72 6.21
CA ALA A 167 5.56 -10.68 5.23
C ALA A 167 5.04 -10.28 3.85
N LEU A 168 5.95 -9.98 2.91
CA LEU A 168 5.62 -9.54 1.57
C LEU A 168 5.76 -10.67 0.54
N PRO A 169 4.89 -10.75 -0.49
CA PRO A 169 4.85 -11.87 -1.43
C PRO A 169 5.92 -11.83 -2.52
N TYR A 170 6.75 -10.77 -2.62
CA TYR A 170 7.68 -10.57 -3.73
C TYR A 170 8.72 -11.69 -3.86
N THR A 171 9.47 -11.97 -2.79
CA THR A 171 10.49 -13.03 -2.77
C THR A 171 9.87 -14.42 -2.90
N LEU A 172 8.71 -14.64 -2.30
CA LEU A 172 7.95 -15.88 -2.45
C LEU A 172 7.54 -16.10 -3.90
N ALA A 173 7.04 -15.08 -4.59
CA ALA A 173 6.65 -15.18 -5.99
C ALA A 173 7.83 -15.54 -6.89
N LEU A 174 9.01 -14.94 -6.66
CA LEU A 174 10.23 -15.32 -7.38
C LEU A 174 10.60 -16.78 -7.15
N THR A 175 10.54 -17.24 -5.90
CA THR A 175 10.85 -18.63 -5.50
C THR A 175 9.86 -19.61 -6.12
N TYR A 176 8.57 -19.29 -6.14
CA TYR A 176 7.53 -20.13 -6.74
C TYR A 176 7.68 -20.21 -8.25
N MET A 177 8.00 -19.10 -8.92
CA MET A 177 8.30 -19.12 -10.37
C MET A 177 9.51 -19.99 -10.69
N GLN A 178 10.53 -20.01 -9.83
CA GLN A 178 11.69 -20.90 -9.96
C GLN A 178 11.31 -22.36 -9.79
N ALA A 179 10.53 -22.68 -8.75
CA ALA A 179 10.03 -24.04 -8.50
C ALA A 179 9.15 -24.57 -9.65
N LEU A 180 8.37 -23.70 -10.28
CA LEU A 180 7.54 -24.02 -11.45
C LEU A 180 8.32 -24.08 -12.77
N GLY A 181 9.61 -23.70 -12.79
CA GLY A 181 10.42 -23.69 -14.01
C GLY A 181 10.01 -22.62 -15.03
N VAL A 182 9.32 -21.56 -14.61
CA VAL A 182 8.81 -20.49 -15.50
C VAL A 182 9.45 -19.12 -15.24
N SER A 183 10.57 -19.08 -14.51
CA SER A 183 11.32 -17.86 -14.24
C SER A 183 11.76 -17.17 -15.53
N SER A 184 11.09 -16.07 -15.85
CA SER A 184 11.46 -15.17 -16.93
C SER A 184 11.30 -13.73 -16.47
N THR A 185 12.15 -12.82 -16.96
CA THR A 185 12.09 -11.40 -16.59
C THR A 185 10.73 -10.78 -16.90
N LYS A 186 10.15 -11.11 -18.05
CA LYS A 186 8.83 -10.62 -18.47
C LYS A 186 7.72 -11.08 -17.53
N LEU A 187 7.74 -12.36 -17.14
CA LEU A 187 6.76 -12.89 -16.18
C LEU A 187 6.94 -12.24 -14.80
N ALA A 188 8.18 -12.15 -14.31
CA ALA A 188 8.46 -11.55 -13.01
C ALA A 188 8.02 -10.08 -12.92
N GLN A 189 8.28 -9.29 -13.97
CA GLN A 189 7.79 -7.91 -14.06
C GLN A 189 6.26 -7.85 -13.95
N ARG A 190 5.55 -8.68 -14.72
CA ARG A 190 4.08 -8.68 -14.71
C ARG A 190 3.49 -9.17 -13.39
N VAL A 191 4.13 -10.14 -12.74
CA VAL A 191 3.77 -10.58 -11.39
C VAL A 191 3.92 -9.42 -10.40
N PHE A 192 5.03 -8.70 -10.45
CA PHE A 192 5.28 -7.56 -9.55
C PHE A 192 4.30 -6.41 -9.80
N GLU A 193 3.91 -6.16 -11.05
CA GLU A 193 2.84 -5.21 -11.38
C GLU A 193 1.52 -5.58 -10.69
N HIS A 194 1.10 -6.86 -10.73
CA HIS A 194 -0.11 -7.31 -10.02
C HIS A 194 0.03 -7.21 -8.50
N LEU A 195 1.16 -7.62 -7.94
CA LEU A 195 1.42 -7.50 -6.50
C LEU A 195 1.36 -6.04 -6.04
N ASN A 196 1.93 -5.11 -6.81
CA ASN A 196 1.91 -3.69 -6.53
C ASN A 196 0.50 -3.11 -6.69
N ALA A 197 -0.25 -3.51 -7.71
CA ALA A 197 -1.65 -3.12 -7.86
C ALA A 197 -2.52 -3.62 -6.69
N GLY A 198 -2.24 -4.80 -6.15
CA GLY A 198 -2.94 -5.36 -4.99
C GLY A 198 -2.81 -4.52 -3.72
N LEU A 199 -1.73 -3.75 -3.56
CA LEU A 199 -1.57 -2.80 -2.44
C LEU A 199 -2.57 -1.64 -2.51
N LEU A 200 -3.08 -1.34 -3.71
CA LEU A 200 -4.04 -0.27 -3.97
C LEU A 200 -5.49 -0.79 -4.04
N SER A 201 -5.70 -2.11 -3.96
CA SER A 201 -7.02 -2.71 -4.09
C SER A 201 -7.94 -2.30 -2.93
N PRO A 202 -9.20 -1.90 -3.21
CA PRO A 202 -10.17 -1.59 -2.16
C PRO A 202 -10.56 -2.81 -1.31
N GLN A 203 -10.24 -4.03 -1.76
CA GLN A 203 -10.47 -5.28 -1.03
C GLN A 203 -9.37 -5.60 0.01
N LEU A 204 -8.35 -4.74 0.17
CA LEU A 204 -7.29 -4.89 1.17
C LEU A 204 -6.63 -6.28 1.13
N LEU A 205 -6.20 -6.72 -0.06
CA LEU A 205 -5.72 -8.09 -0.31
C LEU A 205 -4.61 -8.54 0.65
N TYR A 206 -3.71 -7.62 1.01
CA TYR A 206 -2.60 -7.87 1.92
C TYR A 206 -3.01 -8.08 3.39
N LEU A 207 -4.27 -7.78 3.74
CA LEU A 207 -4.83 -8.07 5.06
C LEU A 207 -5.78 -9.27 5.07
N THR A 208 -6.28 -9.68 3.91
CA THR A 208 -7.27 -10.75 3.78
C THR A 208 -6.67 -12.08 3.35
N HIS A 209 -5.53 -12.06 2.66
CA HIS A 209 -4.88 -13.25 2.14
C HIS A 209 -3.43 -13.34 2.60
N GLN A 210 -2.95 -14.56 2.79
CA GLN A 210 -1.56 -14.83 3.14
C GLN A 210 -0.61 -14.58 1.95
N PRO A 211 0.69 -14.31 2.21
CA PRO A 211 1.67 -14.03 1.16
C PRO A 211 1.81 -15.12 0.10
N ASN A 212 1.65 -16.39 0.47
CA ASN A 212 1.66 -17.51 -0.48
C ASN A 212 0.50 -17.40 -1.49
N ALA A 213 -0.72 -17.13 -1.02
CA ALA A 213 -1.89 -16.95 -1.87
C ALA A 213 -1.74 -15.74 -2.81
N LEU A 214 -1.28 -14.58 -2.28
CA LEU A 214 -1.02 -13.38 -3.07
C LEU A 214 -0.01 -13.66 -4.20
N ALA A 215 1.10 -14.34 -3.89
CA ALA A 215 2.11 -14.71 -4.87
C ALA A 215 1.54 -15.62 -5.97
N VAL A 216 0.82 -16.67 -5.59
CA VAL A 216 0.21 -17.63 -6.52
C VAL A 216 -0.84 -16.97 -7.41
N GLY A 217 -1.72 -16.14 -6.86
CA GLY A 217 -2.72 -15.41 -7.63
C GLY A 217 -2.11 -14.47 -8.68
N ALA A 218 -1.04 -13.76 -8.30
CA ALA A 218 -0.31 -12.89 -9.22
C ALA A 218 0.42 -13.69 -10.32
N ILE A 219 1.07 -14.82 -9.98
CA ILE A 219 1.71 -15.72 -10.94
C ILE A 219 0.68 -16.28 -11.93
N TYR A 220 -0.45 -16.76 -11.43
CA TYR A 220 -1.50 -17.35 -12.26
C TYR A 220 -2.02 -16.34 -13.29
N LEU A 221 -2.36 -15.12 -12.85
CA LEU A 221 -2.87 -14.08 -13.74
C LEU A 221 -1.80 -13.63 -14.74
N ALA A 222 -0.58 -13.35 -14.28
CA ALA A 222 0.52 -12.91 -15.15
C ALA A 222 0.90 -13.96 -16.21
N ALA A 223 0.95 -15.24 -15.83
CA ALA A 223 1.26 -16.32 -16.75
C ALA A 223 0.19 -16.46 -17.85
N ARG A 224 -1.09 -16.33 -17.48
CA ARG A 224 -2.21 -16.34 -18.43
C ARG A 224 -2.15 -15.17 -19.40
N GLU A 225 -1.83 -13.96 -18.94
CA GLU A 225 -1.72 -12.77 -19.79
C GLU A 225 -0.53 -12.85 -20.77
N ILE A 226 0.59 -13.44 -20.34
CA ILE A 226 1.79 -13.60 -21.17
C ILE A 226 1.70 -14.83 -22.08
N GLY A 227 0.80 -15.78 -21.79
CA GLY A 227 0.72 -17.06 -22.49
C GLY A 227 1.81 -18.04 -22.08
N ALA A 228 2.35 -17.92 -20.85
CA ALA A 228 3.30 -18.87 -20.30
C ALA A 228 2.57 -20.17 -19.95
N LYS A 229 3.06 -21.31 -20.47
CA LYS A 229 2.52 -22.63 -20.14
C LYS A 229 2.96 -23.02 -18.73
N LEU A 230 2.03 -22.94 -17.78
CA LEU A 230 2.17 -23.55 -16.47
C LEU A 230 1.79 -25.04 -16.54
N VAL A 231 2.18 -25.81 -15.52
CA VAL A 231 1.77 -27.21 -15.38
C VAL A 231 0.23 -27.30 -15.40
N GLU A 232 -0.34 -28.26 -16.14
CA GLU A 232 -1.79 -28.37 -16.35
C GLU A 232 -2.60 -28.76 -15.10
N GLN A 233 -1.93 -29.30 -14.07
CA GLN A 233 -2.57 -29.69 -12.81
C GLN A 233 -2.88 -28.46 -11.93
N ASN A 234 -3.60 -28.67 -10.82
CA ASN A 234 -3.85 -27.66 -9.79
C ASN A 234 -2.55 -27.30 -9.03
N TRP A 235 -1.54 -26.78 -9.73
CA TRP A 235 -0.21 -26.53 -9.20
C TRP A 235 -0.21 -25.55 -8.02
N TRP A 236 -1.24 -24.70 -7.93
CA TRP A 236 -1.44 -23.78 -6.81
C TRP A 236 -1.67 -24.50 -5.48
N GLU A 237 -2.22 -25.71 -5.48
CA GLU A 237 -2.42 -26.53 -4.27
C GLU A 237 -1.08 -26.93 -3.64
N VAL A 238 -0.01 -27.05 -4.43
CA VAL A 238 1.36 -27.35 -3.93
C VAL A 238 1.90 -26.20 -3.06
N PHE A 239 1.34 -25.01 -3.19
CA PHE A 239 1.73 -23.82 -2.43
C PHE A 239 0.69 -23.44 -1.36
N ASP A 240 -0.15 -24.41 -0.96
CA ASP A 240 -1.19 -24.25 0.07
C ASP A 240 -2.21 -23.15 -0.27
N VAL A 241 -2.67 -23.11 -1.52
CA VAL A 241 -3.68 -22.15 -2.00
C VAL A 241 -4.89 -22.90 -2.52
N ASP A 242 -6.07 -22.56 -2.01
CA ASP A 242 -7.33 -23.15 -2.46
C ASP A 242 -7.86 -22.47 -3.73
N ARG A 243 -8.74 -23.18 -4.45
CA ARG A 243 -9.35 -22.66 -5.68
C ARG A 243 -10.17 -21.39 -5.46
N GLU A 244 -10.81 -21.26 -4.29
CA GLU A 244 -11.64 -20.11 -3.94
C GLU A 244 -10.78 -18.85 -3.78
N ASP A 245 -9.71 -18.93 -2.99
CA ASP A 245 -8.74 -17.86 -2.80
C ASP A 245 -8.08 -17.46 -4.13
N LEU A 246 -7.67 -18.45 -4.93
CA LEU A 246 -7.11 -18.20 -6.26
C LEU A 246 -8.10 -17.43 -7.14
N GLY A 247 -9.35 -17.89 -7.21
CA GLY A 247 -10.40 -17.25 -7.99
C GLY A 247 -10.66 -15.81 -7.54
N PHE A 248 -10.76 -15.59 -6.23
CA PHE A 248 -10.95 -14.27 -5.65
C PHE A 248 -9.79 -13.32 -5.96
N LEU A 249 -8.55 -13.77 -5.80
CA LEU A 249 -7.35 -12.96 -6.03
C LEU A 249 -7.20 -12.60 -7.51
N VAL A 250 -7.41 -13.54 -8.43
CA VAL A 250 -7.33 -13.29 -9.87
C VAL A 250 -8.36 -12.25 -10.31
N LEU A 251 -9.60 -12.36 -9.83
CA LEU A 251 -10.64 -11.36 -10.09
C LEU A 251 -10.28 -10.00 -9.47
N SER A 252 -9.78 -10.01 -8.24
CA SER A 252 -9.41 -8.80 -7.52
C SER A 252 -8.29 -8.04 -8.24
N TYR A 253 -7.19 -8.70 -8.61
CA TYR A 253 -6.10 -8.10 -9.39
C TYR A 253 -6.60 -7.54 -10.72
N GLY A 254 -7.40 -8.31 -11.47
CA GLY A 254 -7.97 -7.85 -12.73
C GLY A 254 -8.92 -6.66 -12.60
N SER A 255 -9.56 -6.48 -11.44
CA SER A 255 -10.50 -5.38 -11.19
C SER A 255 -9.84 -4.06 -10.81
N VAL A 256 -8.58 -4.07 -10.33
CA VAL A 256 -7.91 -2.85 -9.82
C VAL A 256 -7.78 -1.78 -10.90
N ALA A 257 -7.47 -2.16 -12.14
CA ALA A 257 -7.36 -1.21 -13.25
C ALA A 257 -8.69 -0.48 -13.52
N ASN A 258 -9.79 -1.22 -13.58
CA ASN A 258 -11.13 -0.65 -13.78
C ASN A 258 -11.53 0.26 -12.62
N PHE A 259 -11.19 -0.13 -11.38
CA PHE A 259 -11.40 0.70 -10.21
C PHE A 259 -10.59 2.00 -10.30
N ALA A 260 -9.30 1.91 -10.68
CA ALA A 260 -8.44 3.07 -10.85
C ALA A 260 -8.96 4.05 -11.92
N ASP A 261 -9.46 3.54 -13.05
CA ASP A 261 -10.04 4.36 -14.12
C ASP A 261 -11.35 5.04 -13.70
N ALA A 262 -12.17 4.35 -12.90
CA ALA A 262 -13.38 4.92 -12.31
C ALA A 262 -13.03 6.05 -11.33
N GLU A 263 -12.05 5.84 -10.45
CA GLU A 263 -11.56 6.86 -9.52
C GLU A 263 -10.92 8.05 -10.24
N ALA A 264 -10.09 7.80 -11.25
CA ALA A 264 -9.51 8.85 -12.08
C ALA A 264 -10.58 9.69 -12.79
N SER A 265 -11.73 9.09 -13.14
CA SER A 265 -12.86 9.81 -13.74
C SER A 265 -13.60 10.67 -12.73
N LYS A 266 -13.76 10.20 -11.48
CA LYS A 266 -14.36 10.97 -10.38
C LYS A 266 -13.52 12.21 -10.03
N TRP A 267 -12.20 12.05 -9.96
CA TRP A 267 -11.30 13.11 -9.49
C TRP A 267 -11.02 14.22 -10.51
N LYS A 268 -11.37 14.02 -11.78
CA LYS A 268 -11.27 15.08 -12.81
C LYS A 268 -12.06 16.34 -12.45
N GLN A 269 -13.12 16.21 -11.66
CA GLN A 269 -14.03 17.31 -11.32
C GLN A 269 -13.87 17.81 -9.88
N LYS A 270 -13.33 16.98 -8.97
CA LYS A 270 -13.26 17.24 -7.53
C LYS A 270 -11.90 16.80 -6.99
N SER A 271 -11.19 17.71 -6.34
CA SER A 271 -10.00 17.37 -5.54
C SER A 271 -10.43 16.71 -4.22
N LEU A 272 -9.73 15.66 -3.81
CA LEU A 272 -9.97 15.00 -2.53
C LEU A 272 -9.25 15.75 -1.41
N ILE A 273 -9.97 16.04 -0.33
CA ILE A 273 -9.39 16.67 0.86
C ILE A 273 -8.64 15.58 1.65
N LEU A 274 -7.32 15.54 1.48
CA LEU A 274 -6.43 14.71 2.30
C LEU A 274 -5.78 15.48 3.45
N ASP A 275 -6.02 16.78 3.54
CA ASP A 275 -5.57 17.69 4.60
C ASP A 275 -6.58 17.88 5.74
#